data_AF-A0A376BAE9-F1
#
_entry.id   AF-A0A376BAE9-F1
#
_cell.length_a   1.000
_cell.length_b   1.000
_cell.length_c   1.000
_cell.angle_alpha   90.00
_cell.angle_beta   90.00
_cell.angle_gamma   90.00
#
_symmetry.space_group_name_H-M   'P 1'
#
loop_
_entity.id
_entity.type
_entity.pdbx_description
1 polymer ?
#
loop_
_entity_poly.entity_id
_entity_poly.type
_entity_poly.pdbx_seq_one_letter_code
_entity_poly.pdbx_strand_id
1 'polypeptide(L)'
;MGEDISIAIKQFLVKTCNDTLPKDDIILKIIKACYKLFGFHPDAPREMLEKIIVTKPMQKLVLLQLELGSSFQGNSNVYSMARCCISLRDVLFAFSTVCRNVQMMIQHSATMNGQNTSAAKLFQFSFSKQDLIFSLIPIAKWFVKFINFLLQQSIILVNNPKDKQDNLVLGVLGAKVTRILILSILNEIRKINQLITKFPETGLPALNDSSIILRKVLDESPIDFEKFESHLTDIGNEISSLSTNIGNNDASALKANLEREPYMIVKGDIPAEFDSNIKQFLLGYFRNSILSNLNISKIYFNDTGGLKLYAEEYYKSKYFHLLQPLDKGLLFFDNDEKCRSSQEFTCLEIDDVTKEPLDNAKNNSNTGEITKKYKRCVRCGSVTLAGYIIPSDKTVVDTKISTRRWCSVFSRLCICSGMLHEM
;
A
#
# COMPACT_ATOMS: atom_id res chain seq x y z
N MET A 1 -13.82 -7.12 18.94
CA MET A 1 -13.43 -6.01 19.85
C MET A 1 -13.05 -4.70 19.14
N GLY A 2 -12.63 -4.67 17.87
CA GLY A 2 -12.39 -3.40 17.14
C GLY A 2 -13.52 -2.97 16.19
N GLU A 3 -14.34 -3.90 15.73
CA GLU A 3 -15.42 -3.67 14.76
C GLU A 3 -16.56 -2.86 15.37
N ASP A 4 -16.93 -3.16 16.62
CA ASP A 4 -18.00 -2.48 17.36
C ASP A 4 -17.80 -0.96 17.46
N ILE A 5 -16.54 -0.52 17.62
CA ILE A 5 -16.18 0.89 17.70
C ILE A 5 -16.36 1.58 16.34
N SER A 6 -15.86 0.96 15.27
CA SER A 6 -16.01 1.51 13.92
C SER A 6 -17.48 1.65 13.53
N ILE A 7 -18.30 0.66 13.90
CA ILE A 7 -19.74 0.64 13.70
C ILE A 7 -20.42 1.76 14.50
N ALA A 8 -20.11 1.88 15.78
CA ALA A 8 -20.69 2.92 16.64
C ALA A 8 -20.36 4.33 16.12
N ILE A 9 -19.12 4.55 15.65
CA ILE A 9 -18.72 5.82 15.04
C ILE A 9 -19.50 6.07 13.76
N LYS A 10 -19.64 5.07 12.86
CA LYS A 10 -20.41 5.22 11.63
C LYS A 10 -21.88 5.57 11.91
N GLN A 11 -22.50 4.91 12.88
CA GLN A 11 -23.88 5.22 13.30
C GLN A 11 -24.01 6.64 13.88
N PHE A 12 -23.04 7.07 14.70
CA PHE A 12 -22.98 8.43 15.19
C PHE A 12 -22.88 9.44 14.03
N LEU A 13 -21.98 9.20 13.07
CA LEU A 13 -21.81 10.05 11.89
C LEU A 13 -23.07 10.11 11.02
N VAL A 14 -23.84 9.04 10.89
CA VAL A 14 -25.14 9.06 10.20
C VAL A 14 -26.13 9.95 10.94
N LYS A 15 -26.24 9.79 12.27
CA LYS A 15 -27.22 10.52 13.08
C LYS A 15 -26.91 12.00 13.24
N THR A 16 -25.63 12.37 13.31
CA THR A 16 -25.19 13.72 13.66
C THR A 16 -24.89 14.60 12.46
N CYS A 17 -24.50 14.02 11.31
CA CYS A 17 -24.01 14.78 10.16
C CYS A 17 -25.08 15.14 9.13
N ASN A 18 -26.36 15.18 9.50
CA ASN A 18 -27.39 15.54 8.54
C ASN A 18 -27.37 17.03 8.14
N ASP A 19 -26.77 17.98 8.90
CA ASP A 19 -26.91 19.41 8.52
C ASP A 19 -25.78 20.43 8.86
N THR A 20 -24.65 20.10 9.50
CA THR A 20 -23.74 21.18 10.02
C THR A 20 -22.25 21.10 9.70
N LEU A 21 -21.65 19.92 9.49
CA LEU A 21 -20.21 19.77 9.25
C LEU A 21 -19.91 18.70 8.20
N PRO A 22 -18.92 18.92 7.31
CA PRO A 22 -18.41 17.88 6.42
C PRO A 22 -17.99 16.63 7.21
N LYS A 23 -18.42 15.45 6.75
CA LYS A 23 -18.19 14.17 7.47
C LYS A 23 -16.71 13.83 7.59
N ASP A 24 -15.92 14.17 6.57
CA ASP A 24 -14.45 14.04 6.54
C ASP A 24 -13.74 14.89 7.61
N ASP A 25 -14.28 16.06 7.99
CA ASP A 25 -13.76 16.86 9.10
C ASP A 25 -13.92 16.14 10.45
N ILE A 26 -15.04 15.43 10.63
CA ILE A 26 -15.29 14.67 11.85
C ILE A 26 -14.40 13.44 11.89
N ILE A 27 -14.22 12.74 10.75
CA ILE A 27 -13.24 11.64 10.64
C ILE A 27 -11.84 12.15 11.00
N LEU A 28 -11.42 13.30 10.45
CA LEU A 28 -10.15 13.93 10.80
C LEU A 28 -10.01 14.16 12.31
N LYS A 29 -11.03 14.74 12.96
CA LYS A 29 -11.02 14.98 14.41
C LYS A 29 -10.88 13.68 15.21
N ILE A 30 -11.62 12.63 14.82
CA ILE A 30 -11.56 11.31 15.48
C ILE A 30 -10.18 10.70 15.34
N ILE A 31 -9.66 10.58 14.11
CA ILE A 31 -8.35 9.96 13.86
C ILE A 31 -7.24 10.76 14.55
N LYS A 32 -7.32 12.09 14.55
CA LYS A 32 -6.37 12.96 15.26
C LYS A 32 -6.41 12.76 16.77
N ALA A 33 -7.59 12.58 17.36
CA ALA A 33 -7.70 12.24 18.78
C ALA A 33 -7.05 10.88 19.07
N CYS A 34 -7.23 9.90 18.19
CA CYS A 34 -6.57 8.61 18.33
C CYS A 34 -5.04 8.70 18.14
N TYR A 35 -4.54 9.54 17.22
CA TYR A 35 -3.10 9.81 17.11
C TYR A 35 -2.51 10.30 18.42
N LYS A 36 -3.16 11.28 19.07
CA LYS A 36 -2.74 11.77 20.40
C LYS A 36 -2.78 10.67 21.45
N LEU A 37 -3.84 9.85 21.47
CA LEU A 37 -3.99 8.75 22.44
C LEU A 37 -2.87 7.71 22.34
N PHE A 38 -2.42 7.41 21.12
CA PHE A 38 -1.33 6.44 20.89
C PHE A 38 0.07 7.08 20.85
N GLY A 39 0.19 8.37 21.17
CA GLY A 39 1.48 9.09 21.11
C GLY A 39 2.05 9.18 19.69
N PHE A 40 1.21 9.13 18.67
CA PHE A 40 1.63 9.32 17.28
C PHE A 40 1.57 10.79 16.91
N HIS A 41 2.71 11.28 16.45
CA HIS A 41 2.89 12.64 15.96
C HIS A 41 3.28 12.55 14.48
N PRO A 42 2.33 12.78 13.54
CA PRO A 42 2.61 12.69 12.10
C PRO A 42 3.75 13.59 11.61
N ASP A 43 4.07 14.63 12.38
CA ASP A 43 5.16 15.60 12.18
C ASP A 43 6.49 15.19 12.85
N ALA A 44 6.53 14.08 13.59
CA ALA A 44 7.71 13.62 14.32
C ALA A 44 8.98 13.48 13.45
N PRO A 45 10.18 13.47 14.06
CA PRO A 45 11.42 13.22 13.34
C PRO A 45 11.39 11.91 12.55
N ARG A 46 12.13 11.86 11.43
CA ARG A 46 12.16 10.72 10.50
C ARG A 46 12.39 9.39 11.22
N GLU A 47 13.40 9.32 12.09
CA GLU A 47 13.76 8.11 12.84
C GLU A 47 12.62 7.59 13.73
N MET A 48 11.83 8.50 14.30
CA MET A 48 10.67 8.15 15.12
C MET A 48 9.53 7.64 14.25
N LEU A 49 9.27 8.30 13.12
CA LEU A 49 8.24 7.87 12.17
C LEU A 49 8.56 6.50 11.57
N GLU A 50 9.81 6.23 11.17
CA GLU A 50 10.25 4.93 10.66
C GLU A 50 9.96 3.77 11.65
N LYS A 51 10.09 4.04 12.96
CA LYS A 51 9.71 3.07 14.00
C LYS A 51 8.20 2.94 14.13
N ILE A 52 7.44 4.04 14.09
CA ILE A 52 6.00 4.00 14.34
C ILE A 52 5.21 3.43 13.16
N ILE A 53 5.61 3.70 11.92
CA ILE A 53 4.89 3.25 10.72
C ILE A 53 4.77 1.72 10.61
N VAL A 54 5.69 0.96 11.18
CA VAL A 54 5.66 -0.50 11.19
C VAL A 54 4.88 -1.10 12.37
N THR A 55 4.39 -0.27 13.29
CA THR A 55 3.74 -0.75 14.52
C THR A 55 2.30 -1.21 14.31
N LYS A 56 1.82 -2.07 15.21
CA LYS A 56 0.42 -2.52 15.25
C LYS A 56 -0.58 -1.37 15.55
N PRO A 57 -0.32 -0.44 16.49
CA PRO A 57 -1.22 0.70 16.71
C PRO A 57 -1.42 1.54 15.45
N MET A 58 -0.35 1.85 14.71
CA MET A 58 -0.48 2.56 13.43
C MET A 58 -1.33 1.77 12.43
N GLN A 59 -1.20 0.44 12.39
CA GLN A 59 -2.01 -0.41 11.49
C GLN A 59 -3.50 -0.30 11.81
N LYS A 60 -3.84 -0.29 13.11
CA LYS A 60 -5.22 -0.15 13.57
C LYS A 60 -5.79 1.24 13.25
N LEU A 61 -4.97 2.30 13.33
CA LEU A 61 -5.37 3.66 13.02
C LEU A 61 -5.65 3.86 11.53
N VAL A 62 -4.75 3.38 10.67
CA VAL A 62 -4.97 3.44 9.21
C VAL A 62 -6.17 2.57 8.82
N LEU A 63 -6.39 1.44 9.48
CA LEU A 63 -7.60 0.65 9.25
C LEU A 63 -8.88 1.38 9.70
N LEU A 64 -8.87 2.05 10.85
CA LEU A 64 -10.01 2.87 11.27
C LEU A 64 -10.29 3.97 10.24
N GLN A 65 -9.24 4.67 9.76
CA GLN A 65 -9.37 5.66 8.69
C GLN A 65 -9.99 5.06 7.43
N LEU A 66 -9.54 3.87 7.01
CA LEU A 66 -10.09 3.15 5.85
C LEU A 66 -11.58 2.81 6.02
N GLU A 67 -11.95 2.28 7.18
CA GLU A 67 -13.34 1.89 7.47
C GLU A 67 -14.28 3.08 7.52
N LEU A 68 -13.84 4.21 8.09
CA LEU A 68 -14.63 5.43 8.13
C LEU A 68 -14.69 6.10 6.74
N GLY A 69 -13.59 6.08 5.98
CA GLY A 69 -13.51 6.64 4.62
C GLY A 69 -14.39 5.90 3.60
N SER A 70 -14.56 4.58 3.73
CA SER A 70 -15.42 3.77 2.84
C SER A 70 -16.91 3.94 3.09
N SER A 71 -17.29 4.52 4.22
CA SER A 71 -18.67 4.51 4.69
C SER A 71 -19.54 5.62 4.11
N PHE A 72 -18.97 6.58 3.40
CA PHE A 72 -19.71 7.77 2.93
C PHE A 72 -19.31 8.13 1.50
N GLN A 73 -20.31 8.40 0.66
CA GLN A 73 -20.10 8.99 -0.67
C GLN A 73 -19.42 10.36 -0.54
N GLY A 74 -18.35 10.60 -1.33
CA GLY A 74 -17.55 11.83 -1.30
C GLY A 74 -16.28 11.80 -0.46
N ASN A 75 -16.08 10.79 0.41
CA ASN A 75 -14.85 10.64 1.21
C ASN A 75 -13.76 9.80 0.51
N SER A 76 -13.72 9.84 -0.83
CA SER A 76 -12.84 8.98 -1.64
C SER A 76 -11.37 9.14 -1.31
N ASN A 77 -10.88 10.37 -1.07
CA ASN A 77 -9.47 10.61 -0.74
C ASN A 77 -9.09 10.13 0.66
N VAL A 78 -10.00 10.21 1.64
CA VAL A 78 -9.76 9.65 3.00
C VAL A 78 -9.52 8.14 2.91
N TYR A 79 -10.38 7.45 2.16
CA TYR A 79 -10.24 6.02 1.88
C TYR A 79 -8.95 5.71 1.11
N SER A 80 -8.72 6.43 0.01
CA SER A 80 -7.61 6.15 -0.91
C SER A 80 -6.26 6.42 -0.24
N MET A 81 -6.16 7.46 0.59
CA MET A 81 -4.96 7.74 1.37
C MET A 81 -4.66 6.63 2.39
N ALA A 82 -5.69 6.11 3.07
CA ALA A 82 -5.53 4.95 3.95
C ALA A 82 -5.11 3.70 3.17
N ARG A 83 -5.64 3.50 1.95
CA ARG A 83 -5.22 2.40 1.05
C ARG A 83 -3.79 2.51 0.59
N CYS A 84 -3.35 3.70 0.19
CA CYS A 84 -1.95 3.97 -0.13
C CYS A 84 -1.07 3.58 1.06
N CYS A 85 -1.42 4.01 2.28
CA CYS A 85 -0.66 3.68 3.49
C CYS A 85 -0.59 2.17 3.76
N ILE A 86 -1.72 1.45 3.67
CA ILE A 86 -1.74 -0.01 3.90
C ILE A 86 -0.91 -0.74 2.83
N SER A 87 -1.05 -0.36 1.57
CA SER A 87 -0.35 -1.02 0.47
C SER A 87 1.15 -0.75 0.50
N LEU A 88 1.58 0.50 0.75
CA LEU A 88 2.98 0.83 0.94
C LEU A 88 3.60 0.10 2.14
N ARG A 89 2.85 -0.06 3.23
CA ARG A 89 3.31 -0.86 4.37
C ARG A 89 3.48 -2.33 4.05
N ASP A 90 2.58 -2.90 3.26
CA ASP A 90 2.66 -4.29 2.82
C ASP A 90 3.87 -4.50 1.89
N VAL A 91 4.09 -3.58 0.94
CA VAL A 91 5.29 -3.55 0.10
C VAL A 91 6.56 -3.47 0.96
N LEU A 92 6.62 -2.54 1.92
CA LEU A 92 7.75 -2.40 2.84
C LEU A 92 8.00 -3.68 3.64
N PHE A 93 6.92 -4.30 4.15
CA PHE A 93 7.01 -5.55 4.90
C PHE A 93 7.54 -6.70 4.05
N ALA A 94 7.07 -6.84 2.81
CA ALA A 94 7.52 -7.86 1.86
C ALA A 94 9.02 -7.72 1.57
N PHE A 95 9.45 -6.54 1.14
CA PHE A 95 10.87 -6.26 0.84
C PHE A 95 11.75 -6.45 2.07
N SER A 96 11.39 -5.88 3.22
CA SER A 96 12.19 -5.99 4.45
C SER A 96 12.34 -7.45 4.91
N THR A 97 11.25 -8.22 4.85
CA THR A 97 11.27 -9.64 5.24
C THR A 97 12.16 -10.46 4.31
N VAL A 98 12.05 -10.25 2.99
CA VAL A 98 12.87 -10.95 2.01
C VAL A 98 14.34 -10.54 2.10
N CYS A 99 14.65 -9.24 2.23
CA CYS A 99 16.01 -8.75 2.47
C CYS A 99 16.67 -9.46 3.66
N ARG A 100 15.98 -9.49 4.81
CA ARG A 100 16.49 -10.14 6.02
C ARG A 100 16.72 -11.63 5.81
N ASN A 101 15.77 -12.33 5.19
CA ASN A 101 15.88 -13.77 4.97
C ASN A 101 17.00 -14.10 3.98
N VAL A 102 17.11 -13.38 2.86
CA VAL A 102 18.18 -13.56 1.87
C VAL A 102 19.54 -13.27 2.49
N GLN A 103 19.67 -12.21 3.31
CA GLN A 103 20.91 -11.89 4.01
C GLN A 103 21.35 -13.03 4.95
N MET A 104 20.44 -13.58 5.75
CA MET A 104 20.73 -14.74 6.61
C MET A 104 21.18 -15.95 5.79
N MET A 105 20.52 -16.21 4.65
CA MET A 105 20.88 -17.33 3.77
C MET A 105 22.25 -17.15 3.13
N ILE A 106 22.64 -15.93 2.74
CA ILE A 106 23.98 -15.61 2.24
C ILE A 106 25.02 -15.93 3.32
N GLN A 107 24.81 -15.47 4.55
CA GLN A 107 25.71 -15.72 5.68
C GLN A 107 25.85 -17.22 6.00
N HIS A 108 24.74 -17.97 5.97
CA HIS A 108 24.77 -19.43 6.16
C HIS A 108 25.47 -20.15 5.00
N SER A 109 25.30 -19.71 3.75
CA SER A 109 25.98 -20.33 2.61
C SER A 109 27.50 -20.12 2.64
N ALA A 110 27.95 -18.91 3.03
CA ALA A 110 29.38 -18.60 3.15
C ALA A 110 30.07 -19.43 4.25
N THR A 111 29.38 -19.74 5.34
CA THR A 111 29.91 -20.59 6.43
C THR A 111 29.87 -22.08 6.09
N MET A 112 28.89 -22.54 5.31
CA MET A 112 28.73 -23.96 4.92
C MET A 112 29.66 -24.39 3.77
N ASN A 113 30.10 -23.49 2.90
CA ASN A 113 31.06 -23.79 1.83
C ASN A 113 32.44 -24.23 2.36
N GLY A 114 32.77 -23.97 3.63
CA GLY A 114 33.99 -24.43 4.28
C GLY A 114 33.91 -25.83 4.92
N GLN A 115 32.73 -26.45 4.95
CA GLN A 115 32.49 -27.79 5.48
C GLN A 115 32.00 -28.69 4.35
N ASN A 116 32.33 -29.99 4.35
CA ASN A 116 31.89 -30.99 3.34
C ASN A 116 30.36 -31.16 3.32
N THR A 117 29.65 -30.13 2.85
CA THR A 117 28.20 -30.03 2.85
C THR A 117 27.67 -30.65 1.57
N SER A 118 26.65 -31.50 1.69
CA SER A 118 26.07 -32.17 0.53
C SER A 118 25.48 -31.18 -0.48
N ALA A 119 25.70 -31.43 -1.78
CA ALA A 119 25.18 -30.63 -2.88
C ALA A 119 23.66 -30.38 -2.79
N ALA A 120 22.91 -31.33 -2.21
CA ALA A 120 21.47 -31.22 -1.98
C ALA A 120 21.08 -30.08 -1.02
N LYS A 121 21.86 -29.84 0.05
CA LYS A 121 21.59 -28.75 1.00
C LYS A 121 21.86 -27.38 0.36
N LEU A 122 22.96 -27.26 -0.38
CA LEU A 122 23.30 -26.05 -1.13
C LEU A 122 22.23 -25.72 -2.19
N PHE A 123 21.70 -26.73 -2.87
CA PHE A 123 20.57 -26.57 -3.78
C PHE A 123 19.32 -26.05 -3.05
N GLN A 124 18.94 -26.65 -1.91
CA GLN A 124 17.77 -26.23 -1.15
C GLN A 124 17.86 -24.77 -0.68
N PHE A 125 19.03 -24.31 -0.24
CA PHE A 125 19.26 -22.90 0.10
C PHE A 125 19.15 -22.00 -1.13
N SER A 126 19.78 -22.38 -2.24
CA SER A 126 19.73 -21.59 -3.47
C SER A 126 18.31 -21.48 -4.03
N PHE A 127 17.56 -22.59 -4.02
CA PHE A 127 16.14 -22.64 -4.38
C PHE A 127 15.29 -21.75 -3.47
N SER A 128 15.39 -21.93 -2.15
CA SER A 128 14.57 -21.18 -1.19
C SER A 128 14.84 -19.67 -1.28
N LYS A 129 16.08 -19.28 -1.58
CA LYS A 129 16.46 -17.89 -1.80
C LYS A 129 15.77 -17.33 -3.05
N GLN A 130 15.90 -18.03 -4.18
CA GLN A 130 15.30 -17.55 -5.42
C GLN A 130 13.79 -17.52 -5.35
N ASP A 131 13.16 -18.46 -4.64
CA ASP A 131 11.72 -18.42 -4.42
C ASP A 131 11.27 -17.20 -3.61
N LEU A 132 12.06 -16.78 -2.62
CA LEU A 132 11.81 -15.53 -1.89
C LEU A 132 11.97 -14.31 -2.80
N ILE A 133 12.99 -14.26 -3.65
CA ILE A 133 13.19 -13.16 -4.62
C ILE A 133 12.07 -13.14 -5.65
N PHE A 134 11.68 -14.30 -6.17
CA PHE A 134 10.56 -14.47 -7.10
C PHE A 134 9.27 -13.89 -6.53
N SER A 135 9.01 -14.11 -5.24
CA SER A 135 7.85 -13.57 -4.55
C SER A 135 7.81 -12.04 -4.42
N LEU A 136 8.91 -11.33 -4.69
CA LEU A 136 8.94 -9.87 -4.75
C LEU A 136 8.60 -9.30 -6.13
N ILE A 137 8.69 -10.09 -7.20
CA ILE A 137 8.43 -9.61 -8.57
C ILE A 137 7.04 -8.94 -8.71
N PRO A 138 5.92 -9.55 -8.29
CA PRO A 138 4.62 -8.89 -8.38
C PRO A 138 4.53 -7.64 -7.48
N ILE A 139 5.19 -7.65 -6.32
CA ILE A 139 5.26 -6.49 -5.41
C ILE A 139 6.04 -5.33 -6.02
N ALA A 140 7.17 -5.62 -6.69
CA ALA A 140 7.96 -4.65 -7.41
C ALA A 140 7.17 -4.05 -8.58
N LYS A 141 6.45 -4.88 -9.35
CA LYS A 141 5.56 -4.40 -10.42
C LYS A 141 4.49 -3.46 -9.88
N TRP A 142 3.84 -3.82 -8.76
CA TRP A 142 2.85 -2.94 -8.12
C TRP A 142 3.47 -1.61 -7.70
N PHE A 143 4.67 -1.61 -7.10
CA PHE A 143 5.34 -0.39 -6.68
C PHE A 143 5.77 0.50 -7.86
N VAL A 144 6.26 -0.09 -8.95
CA VAL A 144 6.56 0.64 -10.20
C VAL A 144 5.29 1.22 -10.82
N LYS A 145 4.19 0.46 -10.85
CA LYS A 145 2.87 0.98 -11.25
C LYS A 145 2.42 2.14 -10.36
N PHE A 146 2.64 2.05 -9.05
CA PHE A 146 2.29 3.10 -8.11
C PHE A 146 3.09 4.39 -8.37
N ILE A 147 4.39 4.30 -8.66
CA ILE A 147 5.19 5.47 -9.06
C ILE A 147 4.67 6.06 -10.38
N ASN A 148 4.36 5.22 -11.38
CA ASN A 148 3.74 5.69 -12.62
C ASN A 148 2.41 6.41 -12.36
N PHE A 149 1.57 5.87 -11.47
CA PHE A 149 0.30 6.49 -11.06
C PHE A 149 0.50 7.88 -10.45
N LEU A 150 1.45 8.04 -9.53
CA LEU A 150 1.75 9.36 -8.96
C LEU A 150 2.19 10.35 -10.05
N LEU A 151 3.09 9.92 -10.95
CA LEU A 151 3.54 10.77 -12.05
C LEU A 151 2.40 11.12 -13.03
N GLN A 152 1.51 10.18 -13.36
CA GLN A 152 0.33 10.41 -14.19
C GLN A 152 -0.60 11.47 -13.55
N GLN A 153 -0.92 11.33 -12.27
CA GLN A 153 -1.73 12.32 -11.56
C GLN A 153 -1.04 13.68 -11.50
N SER A 154 0.28 13.72 -11.27
CA SER A 154 1.03 14.97 -11.32
C SER A 154 0.97 15.64 -12.69
N ILE A 155 1.06 14.88 -13.79
CA ILE A 155 0.92 15.41 -15.16
C ILE A 155 -0.46 16.04 -15.36
N ILE A 156 -1.52 15.37 -14.89
CA ILE A 156 -2.89 15.88 -14.99
C ILE A 156 -3.02 17.18 -14.20
N LEU A 157 -2.59 17.19 -12.94
CA LEU A 157 -2.72 18.38 -12.07
C LEU A 157 -1.85 19.57 -12.51
N VAL A 158 -0.69 19.34 -13.12
CA VAL A 158 0.14 20.42 -13.67
C VAL A 158 -0.60 21.13 -14.82
N ASN A 159 -1.34 20.37 -15.64
CA ASN A 159 -2.13 20.90 -16.75
C ASN A 159 -3.52 21.42 -16.32
N ASN A 160 -4.10 20.83 -15.27
CA ASN A 160 -5.37 21.24 -14.68
C ASN A 160 -5.28 21.30 -13.14
N PRO A 161 -4.74 22.40 -12.58
CA PRO A 161 -4.55 22.52 -11.11
C PRO A 161 -5.84 22.51 -10.30
N LYS A 162 -6.99 22.72 -10.95
CA LYS A 162 -8.31 22.75 -10.31
C LYS A 162 -9.00 21.38 -10.30
N ASP A 163 -8.40 20.37 -10.92
CA ASP A 163 -8.94 19.01 -10.87
C ASP A 163 -8.94 18.51 -9.42
N LYS A 164 -10.08 17.99 -8.97
CA LYS A 164 -10.22 17.42 -7.63
C LYS A 164 -10.13 15.90 -7.64
N GLN A 165 -10.29 15.25 -8.80
CA GLN A 165 -10.30 13.79 -8.90
C GLN A 165 -8.89 13.22 -8.71
N ASP A 166 -7.87 13.94 -9.20
CA ASP A 166 -6.47 13.49 -9.16
C ASP A 166 -5.64 14.12 -8.03
N ASN A 167 -6.27 14.73 -7.03
CA ASN A 167 -5.54 15.38 -5.91
C ASN A 167 -4.85 14.40 -4.95
N LEU A 168 -5.10 13.10 -5.03
CA LEU A 168 -4.52 12.11 -4.11
C LEU A 168 -2.98 12.17 -4.10
N VAL A 169 -2.35 12.40 -5.26
CA VAL A 169 -0.90 12.57 -5.37
C VAL A 169 -0.36 13.71 -4.49
N LEU A 170 -1.11 14.80 -4.35
CA LEU A 170 -0.73 15.93 -3.49
C LEU A 170 -0.72 15.52 -2.03
N GLY A 171 -1.71 14.73 -1.59
CA GLY A 171 -1.74 14.16 -0.24
C GLY A 171 -0.58 13.18 -0.02
N VAL A 172 -0.35 12.26 -0.96
CA VAL A 172 0.70 11.23 -0.88
C VAL A 172 2.10 11.85 -0.83
N LEU A 173 2.37 12.86 -1.64
CA LEU A 173 3.69 13.50 -1.72
C LEU A 173 3.83 14.67 -0.74
N GLY A 174 2.74 15.29 -0.31
CA GLY A 174 2.74 16.31 0.72
C GLY A 174 3.00 15.72 2.11
N ALA A 175 2.24 14.69 2.48
CA ALA A 175 2.30 14.10 3.81
C ALA A 175 3.65 13.44 4.11
N LYS A 176 4.23 13.78 5.27
CA LYS A 176 5.53 13.27 5.71
C LYS A 176 5.54 11.76 5.89
N VAL A 177 4.46 11.18 6.42
CA VAL A 177 4.33 9.74 6.71
C VAL A 177 4.40 8.90 5.44
N THR A 178 3.67 9.27 4.39
CA THR A 178 3.68 8.55 3.11
C THR A 178 5.01 8.72 2.37
N ARG A 179 5.62 9.91 2.40
CA ARG A 179 6.98 10.10 1.87
C ARG A 179 7.99 9.19 2.55
N ILE A 180 7.97 9.10 3.89
CA ILE A 180 8.88 8.20 4.63
C ILE A 180 8.62 6.73 4.31
N LEU A 181 7.36 6.33 4.11
CA LEU A 181 7.03 4.97 3.67
C LEU A 181 7.66 4.66 2.30
N ILE A 182 7.50 5.56 1.33
CA ILE A 182 8.10 5.41 -0.01
C ILE A 182 9.62 5.37 0.08
N LEU A 183 10.25 6.30 0.81
CA LEU A 183 11.70 6.31 1.04
C LEU A 183 12.21 5.02 1.69
N SER A 184 11.45 4.47 2.65
CA SER A 184 11.80 3.20 3.31
C SER A 184 11.76 2.04 2.32
N ILE A 185 10.78 2.00 1.42
CA ILE A 185 10.69 0.99 0.35
C ILE A 185 11.87 1.11 -0.61
N LEU A 186 12.21 2.33 -1.06
CA LEU A 186 13.36 2.57 -1.94
C LEU A 186 14.67 2.09 -1.31
N ASN A 187 14.84 2.32 0.00
CA ASN A 187 16.00 1.81 0.74
C ASN A 187 16.05 0.28 0.77
N GLU A 188 14.92 -0.41 0.99
CA GLU A 188 14.88 -1.88 0.91
C GLU A 188 15.10 -2.42 -0.51
N ILE A 189 14.63 -1.72 -1.54
CA ILE A 189 14.92 -2.03 -2.95
C ILE A 189 16.44 -1.93 -3.22
N ARG A 190 17.10 -0.89 -2.71
CA ARG A 190 18.56 -0.74 -2.82
C ARG A 190 19.28 -1.90 -2.12
N LYS A 191 18.85 -2.28 -0.92
CA LYS A 191 19.42 -3.42 -0.17
C LYS A 191 19.27 -4.73 -0.93
N ILE A 192 18.08 -5.04 -1.48
CA ILE A 192 17.90 -6.30 -2.22
C ILE A 192 18.76 -6.32 -3.49
N ASN A 193 18.90 -5.20 -4.20
CA ASN A 193 19.77 -5.10 -5.37
C ASN A 193 21.24 -5.39 -5.04
N GLN A 194 21.72 -4.88 -3.90
CA GLN A 194 23.06 -5.18 -3.36
C GLN A 194 23.21 -6.64 -2.89
N LEU A 195 22.17 -7.23 -2.31
CA LEU A 195 22.20 -8.64 -1.91
C LEU A 195 22.23 -9.57 -3.14
N ILE A 196 21.56 -9.19 -4.22
CA ILE A 196 21.57 -9.93 -5.48
C ILE A 196 22.97 -9.92 -6.12
N THR A 197 23.71 -8.79 -6.12
CA THR A 197 25.08 -8.76 -6.68
C THR A 197 26.09 -9.56 -5.86
N LYS A 198 25.91 -9.64 -4.54
CA LYS A 198 26.83 -10.34 -3.63
C LYS A 198 26.71 -11.86 -3.68
N PHE A 199 25.75 -12.39 -4.44
CA PHE A 199 25.52 -13.82 -4.49
C PHE A 199 26.48 -14.50 -5.46
N PRO A 200 27.20 -15.57 -5.05
CA PRO A 200 27.99 -16.36 -5.98
C PRO A 200 27.06 -16.97 -7.02
N GLU A 201 27.34 -16.75 -8.31
CA GLU A 201 26.56 -17.37 -9.39
C GLU A 201 26.53 -18.89 -9.17
N THR A 202 25.35 -19.44 -8.96
CA THR A 202 25.22 -20.90 -8.88
C THR A 202 25.46 -21.48 -10.27
N GLY A 203 26.06 -22.67 -10.36
CA GLY A 203 26.16 -23.42 -11.62
C GLY A 203 24.82 -23.84 -12.25
N LEU A 204 23.68 -23.45 -11.65
CA LEU A 204 22.32 -23.66 -12.15
C LEU A 204 21.70 -22.31 -12.57
N PRO A 205 21.65 -21.98 -13.88
CA PRO A 205 21.15 -20.71 -14.38
C PRO A 205 19.72 -20.37 -13.93
N ALA A 206 18.83 -21.37 -13.86
CA ALA A 206 17.46 -21.20 -13.40
C ALA A 206 17.35 -20.63 -11.96
N LEU A 207 18.40 -20.83 -11.16
CA LEU A 207 18.51 -20.27 -9.81
C LEU A 207 19.16 -18.87 -9.79
N ASN A 208 19.19 -18.17 -10.91
CA ASN A 208 19.54 -16.75 -11.01
C ASN A 208 18.44 -15.92 -11.70
N ASP A 209 17.54 -16.56 -12.45
CA ASP A 209 16.52 -15.89 -13.28
C ASP A 209 15.61 -14.94 -12.49
N SER A 210 15.15 -15.32 -11.31
CA SER A 210 14.26 -14.46 -10.50
C SER A 210 14.95 -13.15 -10.10
N SER A 211 16.26 -13.20 -9.90
CA SER A 211 17.07 -12.02 -9.58
C SER A 211 17.24 -11.09 -10.79
N ILE A 212 17.41 -11.66 -11.99
CA ILE A 212 17.48 -10.92 -13.26
C ILE A 212 16.12 -10.27 -13.57
N ILE A 213 15.03 -11.04 -13.46
CA ILE A 213 13.67 -10.56 -13.71
C ILE A 213 13.29 -9.44 -12.74
N LEU A 214 13.60 -9.59 -11.45
CA LEU A 214 13.33 -8.54 -10.46
C LEU A 214 14.05 -7.24 -10.82
N ARG A 215 15.33 -7.29 -11.20
CA ARG A 215 16.06 -6.10 -11.66
C ARG A 215 15.40 -5.46 -12.88
N LYS A 216 15.09 -6.25 -13.89
CA LYS A 216 14.42 -5.77 -15.10
C LYS A 216 13.11 -5.04 -14.78
N VAL A 217 12.29 -5.59 -13.87
CA VAL A 217 11.05 -4.95 -13.42
C VAL A 217 11.31 -3.60 -12.73
N LEU A 218 12.34 -3.53 -11.89
CA LEU A 218 12.71 -2.27 -11.21
C LEU A 218 13.24 -1.23 -12.22
N ASP A 219 14.00 -1.68 -13.22
CA ASP A 219 14.56 -0.85 -14.31
C ASP A 219 13.47 -0.37 -15.29
N GLU A 220 12.30 -1.00 -15.32
CA GLU A 220 11.13 -0.55 -16.09
C GLU A 220 10.47 0.72 -15.49
N SER A 221 10.91 1.15 -14.29
CA SER A 221 10.45 2.40 -13.69
C SER A 221 10.65 3.60 -14.62
N PRO A 222 9.66 4.50 -14.74
CA PRO A 222 9.78 5.69 -15.61
C PRO A 222 10.84 6.67 -15.09
N ILE A 223 11.14 6.62 -13.80
CA ILE A 223 12.11 7.48 -13.12
C ILE A 223 13.11 6.62 -12.37
N ASP A 224 14.37 7.02 -12.42
CA ASP A 224 15.42 6.43 -11.62
C ASP A 224 15.11 6.58 -10.12
N PHE A 225 15.28 5.50 -9.35
CA PHE A 225 14.92 5.48 -7.93
C PHE A 225 15.78 6.38 -7.07
N GLU A 226 17.06 6.59 -7.40
CA GLU A 226 17.93 7.50 -6.65
C GLU A 226 17.52 8.95 -6.90
N LYS A 227 17.19 9.30 -8.15
CA LYS A 227 16.60 10.61 -8.47
C LYS A 227 15.26 10.82 -7.77
N PHE A 228 14.38 9.81 -7.77
CA PHE A 228 13.10 9.91 -7.10
C PHE A 228 13.24 10.07 -5.58
N GLU A 229 14.18 9.37 -4.94
CA GLU A 229 14.53 9.59 -3.53
C GLU A 229 15.00 11.02 -3.25
N SER A 230 15.86 11.58 -4.12
CA SER A 230 16.29 12.99 -4.03
C SER A 230 15.09 13.93 -4.10
N HIS A 231 14.20 13.73 -5.07
CA HIS A 231 12.99 14.56 -5.22
C HIS A 231 12.08 14.51 -3.99
N LEU A 232 11.86 13.33 -3.39
CA LEU A 232 11.06 13.20 -2.17
C LEU A 232 11.70 13.89 -0.96
N THR A 233 13.03 13.90 -0.92
CA THR A 233 13.81 14.59 0.13
C THR A 233 13.71 16.10 -0.04
N ASP A 234 13.89 16.62 -1.25
CA ASP A 234 13.76 18.04 -1.58
C ASP A 234 12.36 18.56 -1.25
N ILE A 235 11.32 17.84 -1.68
CA ILE A 235 9.93 18.15 -1.34
C ILE A 235 9.75 18.24 0.18
N GLY A 236 10.40 17.35 0.92
CA GLY A 236 10.32 17.35 2.37
C GLY A 236 11.01 18.50 3.06
N ASN A 237 12.18 18.89 2.57
CA ASN A 237 12.92 20.01 3.08
C ASN A 237 12.15 21.32 2.83
N GLU A 238 11.58 21.47 1.63
CA GLU A 238 10.83 22.67 1.27
C GLU A 238 9.49 22.78 2.00
N ILE A 239 8.73 21.69 2.13
CA ILE A 239 7.50 21.72 2.94
C ILE A 239 7.80 22.07 4.41
N SER A 240 8.97 21.66 4.91
CA SER A 240 9.41 22.00 6.26
C SER A 240 9.83 23.48 6.39
N SER A 241 10.53 24.03 5.39
CA SER A 241 10.93 25.45 5.35
C SER A 241 9.72 26.39 5.23
N LEU A 242 8.74 26.02 4.40
CA LEU A 242 7.48 26.76 4.25
C LEU A 242 6.69 26.82 5.55
N SER A 243 6.70 25.76 6.37
CA SER A 243 6.06 25.79 7.70
C SER A 243 6.73 26.75 8.68
N THR A 244 8.07 26.82 8.69
CA THR A 244 8.80 27.70 9.61
C THR A 244 8.59 29.18 9.29
N ASN A 245 8.39 29.52 8.01
CA ASN A 245 8.17 30.90 7.58
C ASN A 245 6.78 31.43 7.98
N ILE A 246 5.78 30.55 8.09
CA ILE A 246 4.40 30.90 8.47
C ILE A 246 4.24 30.99 10.00
N GLY A 247 5.05 30.26 10.77
CA GLY A 247 4.85 30.04 12.21
C GLY A 247 5.36 31.12 13.17
N ASN A 248 6.04 32.17 12.70
CA ASN A 248 6.82 33.03 13.60
C ASN A 248 6.06 34.18 14.27
N ASN A 249 4.85 34.54 13.84
CA ASN A 249 4.18 35.77 14.31
C ASN A 249 2.73 35.62 14.82
N ASP A 250 2.09 34.45 14.74
CA ASP A 250 0.69 34.26 15.19
C ASP A 250 0.44 32.86 15.81
N ALA A 251 -0.22 32.82 16.97
CA ALA A 251 -0.65 31.59 17.63
C ALA A 251 -1.63 30.76 16.79
N SER A 252 -2.43 31.43 15.94
CA SER A 252 -3.33 30.77 15.00
C SER A 252 -2.57 29.99 13.91
N ALA A 253 -1.48 30.58 13.40
CA ALA A 253 -0.61 29.99 12.39
C ALA A 253 0.21 28.81 12.95
N LEU A 254 0.65 28.91 14.20
CA LEU A 254 1.37 27.82 14.88
C LEU A 254 0.47 26.60 15.11
N LYS A 255 -0.80 26.83 15.45
CA LYS A 255 -1.81 25.75 15.51
C LYS A 255 -2.04 25.13 14.15
N ALA A 256 -2.27 25.93 13.10
CA ALA A 256 -2.47 25.44 11.73
C ALA A 256 -1.31 24.55 11.24
N ASN A 257 -0.06 24.94 11.54
CA ASN A 257 1.12 24.14 11.26
C ASN A 257 1.11 22.76 11.94
N LEU A 258 0.71 22.70 13.22
CA LEU A 258 0.58 21.43 13.96
C LEU A 258 -0.58 20.55 13.45
N GLU A 259 -1.59 21.15 12.82
CA GLU A 259 -2.74 20.41 12.27
C GLU A 259 -2.51 19.91 10.84
N ARG A 260 -1.51 20.47 10.15
CA ARG A 260 -1.21 20.21 8.72
C ARG A 260 -0.90 18.74 8.43
N GLU A 261 0.07 18.14 9.12
CA GLU A 261 0.44 16.74 8.86
C GLU A 261 -0.70 15.75 9.17
N PRO A 262 -1.40 15.85 10.33
CA PRO A 262 -2.63 15.08 10.56
C PRO A 262 -3.71 15.26 9.48
N TYR A 263 -3.86 16.48 8.95
CA TYR A 263 -4.82 16.74 7.87
C TYR A 263 -4.42 15.99 6.60
N MET A 264 -3.19 16.16 6.12
CA MET A 264 -2.74 15.58 4.85
C MET A 264 -2.78 14.04 4.88
N ILE A 265 -2.38 13.41 5.99
CA ILE A 265 -2.40 11.94 6.11
C ILE A 265 -3.83 11.36 6.21
N VAL A 266 -4.78 12.11 6.76
CA VAL A 266 -6.16 11.64 6.91
C VAL A 266 -7.01 11.96 5.69
N LYS A 267 -6.97 13.20 5.20
CA LYS A 267 -7.80 13.64 4.08
C LYS A 267 -7.21 13.35 2.70
N GLY A 268 -5.89 13.13 2.61
CA GLY A 268 -5.24 12.91 1.32
C GLY A 268 -5.27 14.15 0.41
N ASP A 269 -5.33 15.34 0.99
CA ASP A 269 -5.34 16.63 0.28
C ASP A 269 -4.54 17.67 1.08
N ILE A 270 -4.24 18.80 0.44
CA ILE A 270 -3.55 19.94 1.06
C ILE A 270 -4.61 20.83 1.75
N PRO A 271 -4.41 21.24 3.02
CA PRO A 271 -5.34 22.14 3.67
C PRO A 271 -5.41 23.49 2.93
N ALA A 272 -6.60 24.09 2.87
CA ALA A 272 -6.85 25.31 2.10
C ALA A 272 -5.92 26.47 2.51
N GLU A 273 -5.56 26.55 3.78
CA GLU A 273 -4.65 27.55 4.35
C GLU A 273 -3.22 27.46 3.78
N PHE A 274 -2.85 26.28 3.26
CA PHE A 274 -1.53 26.00 2.70
C PHE A 274 -1.56 25.75 1.19
N ASP A 275 -2.72 25.86 0.55
CA ASP A 275 -2.91 25.57 -0.88
C ASP A 275 -2.03 26.48 -1.75
N SER A 276 -2.00 27.78 -1.46
CA SER A 276 -1.19 28.76 -2.19
C SER A 276 0.31 28.50 -2.13
N ASN A 277 0.80 27.83 -1.08
CA ASN A 277 2.23 27.63 -0.86
C ASN A 277 2.67 26.21 -1.23
N ILE A 278 2.04 25.20 -0.64
CA ILE A 278 2.46 23.80 -0.81
C ILE A 278 2.02 23.25 -2.16
N LYS A 279 0.77 23.49 -2.58
CA LYS A 279 0.28 22.96 -3.86
C LYS A 279 1.01 23.62 -5.02
N GLN A 280 1.15 24.94 -5.00
CA GLN A 280 1.88 25.65 -6.05
C GLN A 280 3.35 25.23 -6.12
N PHE A 281 4.02 25.07 -4.98
CA PHE A 281 5.38 24.54 -4.93
C PHE A 281 5.44 23.14 -5.55
N LEU A 282 4.60 22.20 -5.11
CA LEU A 282 4.61 20.83 -5.61
C LEU A 282 4.41 20.81 -7.13
N LEU A 283 3.37 21.46 -7.64
CA LEU A 283 3.08 21.50 -9.08
C LEU A 283 4.19 22.19 -9.88
N GLY A 284 4.77 23.28 -9.35
CA GLY A 284 5.91 23.96 -9.96
C GLY A 284 7.16 23.07 -10.00
N TYR A 285 7.46 22.38 -8.91
CA TYR A 285 8.58 21.44 -8.81
C TYR A 285 8.39 20.25 -9.75
N PHE A 286 7.18 19.67 -9.83
CA PHE A 286 6.86 18.62 -10.79
C PHE A 286 7.11 19.08 -12.22
N ARG A 287 6.57 20.25 -12.59
CA ARG A 287 6.71 20.81 -13.93
C ARG A 287 8.18 21.04 -14.30
N ASN A 288 8.95 21.66 -13.41
CA ASN A 288 10.26 22.19 -13.73
C ASN A 288 11.39 21.15 -13.54
N SER A 289 11.30 20.31 -12.52
CA SER A 289 12.39 19.41 -12.11
C SER A 289 12.16 17.96 -12.54
N ILE A 290 10.92 17.47 -12.39
CA ILE A 290 10.60 16.06 -12.60
C ILE A 290 10.20 15.80 -14.05
N LEU A 291 9.15 16.49 -14.54
CA LEU A 291 8.55 16.22 -15.84
C LEU A 291 9.45 16.67 -17.01
N SER A 292 10.30 17.66 -16.81
CA SER A 292 11.24 18.17 -17.83
C SER A 292 12.25 17.12 -18.31
N ASN A 293 12.53 16.12 -17.49
CA ASN A 293 13.54 15.09 -17.75
C ASN A 293 12.93 13.72 -18.10
N LEU A 294 11.60 13.63 -18.24
CA LEU A 294 10.88 12.37 -18.39
C LEU A 294 10.16 12.27 -19.74
N ASN A 295 10.04 11.04 -20.24
CA ASN A 295 9.18 10.76 -21.39
C ASN A 295 7.71 10.73 -20.95
N ILE A 296 7.05 11.89 -21.05
CA ILE A 296 5.65 12.09 -20.65
C ILE A 296 4.72 11.10 -21.35
N SER A 297 4.93 10.83 -22.64
CA SER A 297 4.07 9.92 -23.41
C SER A 297 4.16 8.49 -22.87
N LYS A 298 5.38 8.00 -22.58
CA LYS A 298 5.56 6.67 -21.98
C LYS A 298 4.88 6.56 -20.62
N ILE A 299 4.94 7.62 -19.81
CA ILE A 299 4.31 7.67 -18.49
C ILE A 299 2.79 7.68 -18.63
N TYR A 300 2.25 8.57 -19.46
CA TYR A 300 0.81 8.78 -19.59
C TYR A 300 0.05 7.55 -20.10
N PHE A 301 0.63 6.80 -21.04
CA PHE A 301 0.03 5.59 -21.60
C PHE A 301 0.38 4.29 -20.84
N ASN A 302 1.08 4.38 -19.72
CA ASN A 302 1.39 3.19 -18.93
C ASN A 302 0.15 2.72 -18.15
N ASP A 303 -0.04 1.41 -18.04
CA ASP A 303 -1.17 0.84 -17.30
C ASP A 303 -0.95 0.94 -15.79
N THR A 304 -1.76 1.77 -15.15
CA THR A 304 -1.84 1.91 -13.68
C THR A 304 -3.02 1.16 -13.07
N GLY A 305 -3.72 0.36 -13.87
CA GLY A 305 -4.78 -0.54 -13.43
C GLY A 305 -4.28 -1.63 -12.47
N GLY A 306 -5.18 -2.05 -11.59
CA GLY A 306 -4.91 -3.10 -10.61
C GLY A 306 -4.17 -2.63 -9.34
N LEU A 307 -4.00 -1.32 -9.17
CA LEU A 307 -3.45 -0.77 -7.92
C LEU A 307 -4.42 -0.93 -6.74
N LYS A 308 -5.73 -0.95 -7.00
CA LYS A 308 -6.78 -1.11 -5.97
C LYS A 308 -6.65 -0.06 -4.86
N LEU A 309 -6.63 1.21 -5.23
CA LEU A 309 -6.56 2.34 -4.29
C LEU A 309 -7.94 2.91 -3.98
N TYR A 310 -8.88 2.78 -4.90
CA TYR A 310 -10.24 3.30 -4.77
C TYR A 310 -11.18 2.21 -4.24
N ALA A 311 -12.19 2.63 -3.46
CA ALA A 311 -13.19 1.70 -2.92
C ALA A 311 -13.93 0.95 -4.04
N GLU A 312 -13.97 1.57 -5.21
CA GLU A 312 -14.72 1.09 -6.36
C GLU A 312 -14.06 -0.12 -7.04
N GLU A 313 -12.76 -0.29 -6.83
CA GLU A 313 -11.98 -1.41 -7.38
C GLU A 313 -12.16 -2.70 -6.56
N TYR A 314 -12.77 -2.63 -5.37
CA TYR A 314 -12.96 -3.77 -4.48
C TYR A 314 -14.32 -4.45 -4.62
N TYR A 315 -15.35 -3.66 -4.92
CA TYR A 315 -16.73 -4.12 -4.93
C TYR A 315 -17.41 -3.74 -6.24
N LYS A 316 -18.36 -4.56 -6.69
CA LYS A 316 -19.10 -4.24 -7.91
C LYS A 316 -20.00 -3.03 -7.66
N SER A 317 -20.01 -2.08 -8.60
CA SER A 317 -20.70 -0.80 -8.45
C SER A 317 -22.17 -0.89 -8.03
N LYS A 318 -22.90 -1.90 -8.54
CA LYS A 318 -24.29 -2.18 -8.15
C LYS A 318 -24.50 -2.34 -6.64
N TYR A 319 -23.47 -2.74 -5.89
CA TYR A 319 -23.55 -3.05 -4.47
C TYR A 319 -22.87 -2.01 -3.56
N PHE A 320 -22.37 -0.88 -4.07
CA PHE A 320 -21.73 0.12 -3.21
C PHE A 320 -22.66 0.70 -2.15
N HIS A 321 -23.97 0.78 -2.43
CA HIS A 321 -24.96 1.26 -1.48
C HIS A 321 -24.98 0.41 -0.19
N LEU A 322 -24.61 -0.88 -0.26
CA LEU A 322 -24.50 -1.78 0.90
C LEU A 322 -23.32 -1.47 1.83
N LEU A 323 -22.35 -0.68 1.38
CA LEU A 323 -21.21 -0.24 2.20
C LEU A 323 -21.57 0.96 3.07
N GLN A 324 -22.70 1.62 2.77
CA GLN A 324 -23.15 2.78 3.52
C GLN A 324 -23.80 2.33 4.83
N PRO A 325 -23.54 3.04 5.93
CA PRO A 325 -24.22 2.79 7.20
C PRO A 325 -25.73 3.05 7.05
N LEU A 326 -26.53 2.16 7.61
CA LEU A 326 -27.99 2.20 7.50
C LEU A 326 -28.61 3.12 8.57
N ASP A 327 -29.53 3.99 8.15
CA ASP A 327 -30.31 4.84 9.06
C ASP A 327 -31.15 4.02 10.06
N LYS A 328 -31.60 2.83 9.61
CA LYS A 328 -32.45 1.91 10.39
C LYS A 328 -31.69 1.10 11.45
N GLY A 329 -30.37 1.24 11.54
CA GLY A 329 -29.53 0.54 12.53
C GLY A 329 -28.71 -0.62 11.96
N LEU A 330 -28.20 -1.48 12.85
CA LEU A 330 -27.17 -2.50 12.54
C LEU A 330 -27.69 -3.75 11.80
N LEU A 331 -28.97 -4.09 11.97
CA LEU A 331 -29.58 -5.27 11.40
C LEU A 331 -30.87 -4.84 10.71
N PHE A 332 -30.91 -5.01 9.39
CA PHE A 332 -32.10 -4.82 8.58
C PHE A 332 -32.23 -6.03 7.66
N PHE A 333 -33.41 -6.66 7.66
CA PHE A 333 -33.71 -7.73 6.72
C PHE A 333 -34.24 -7.09 5.45
N ASP A 334 -33.38 -6.98 4.44
CA ASP A 334 -33.81 -6.66 3.10
C ASP A 334 -34.33 -7.93 2.43
N ASN A 335 -35.63 -7.95 2.11
CA ASN A 335 -36.26 -9.10 1.45
C ASN A 335 -36.02 -9.12 -0.06
N ASP A 336 -35.51 -8.03 -0.64
CA ASP A 336 -35.42 -7.84 -2.10
C ASP A 336 -34.02 -8.17 -2.67
N GLU A 337 -32.94 -8.02 -1.89
CA GLU A 337 -31.57 -8.35 -2.35
C GLU A 337 -31.11 -9.76 -1.96
N LYS A 338 -31.30 -10.73 -2.87
CA LYS A 338 -30.70 -12.07 -2.76
C LYS A 338 -29.26 -12.08 -3.28
N CYS A 339 -28.31 -11.56 -2.50
CA CYS A 339 -26.90 -11.86 -2.73
C CYS A 339 -26.63 -13.36 -2.44
N ARG A 340 -26.26 -14.15 -3.46
CA ARG A 340 -26.13 -15.61 -3.32
C ARG A 340 -24.79 -16.03 -2.72
N SER A 341 -23.73 -15.22 -2.88
CA SER A 341 -22.40 -15.50 -2.31
C SER A 341 -21.52 -14.25 -2.16
N SER A 342 -20.51 -14.32 -1.27
CA SER A 342 -19.50 -13.27 -1.07
C SER A 342 -18.71 -12.94 -2.34
N GLN A 343 -18.55 -13.93 -3.23
CA GLN A 343 -17.85 -13.82 -4.51
C GLN A 343 -18.58 -12.93 -5.51
N GLU A 344 -19.92 -12.96 -5.54
CA GLU A 344 -20.69 -12.13 -6.47
C GLU A 344 -20.52 -10.63 -6.22
N PHE A 345 -20.25 -10.24 -4.98
CA PHE A 345 -20.05 -8.86 -4.53
C PHE A 345 -18.64 -8.31 -4.81
N THR A 346 -17.66 -9.18 -4.98
CA THR A 346 -16.23 -8.83 -4.92
C THR A 346 -15.58 -8.80 -6.31
N CYS A 347 -14.64 -7.89 -6.52
CA CYS A 347 -13.80 -7.85 -7.73
C CYS A 347 -12.57 -8.77 -7.57
N LEU A 348 -12.63 -9.97 -8.17
CA LEU A 348 -11.62 -11.03 -8.07
C LEU A 348 -10.59 -10.95 -9.22
N GLU A 349 -9.81 -9.89 -9.27
CA GLU A 349 -8.81 -9.70 -10.33
C GLU A 349 -7.38 -9.95 -9.87
N ILE A 350 -7.05 -9.51 -8.65
CA ILE A 350 -5.68 -9.48 -8.11
C ILE A 350 -5.71 -9.86 -6.63
N ASP A 351 -4.74 -10.67 -6.20
CA ASP A 351 -4.47 -10.99 -4.80
C ASP A 351 -3.94 -9.74 -4.10
N ASP A 352 -4.64 -9.26 -3.07
CA ASP A 352 -4.29 -8.03 -2.38
C ASP A 352 -3.01 -8.15 -1.54
N VAL A 353 -2.57 -9.37 -1.20
CA VAL A 353 -1.30 -9.63 -0.52
C VAL A 353 -0.19 -9.76 -1.55
N THR A 354 -0.25 -10.78 -2.42
CA THR A 354 0.88 -11.08 -3.32
C THR A 354 0.96 -10.16 -4.54
N LYS A 355 -0.11 -9.41 -4.84
CA LYS A 355 -0.28 -8.58 -6.05
C LYS A 355 -0.24 -9.38 -7.35
N GLU A 356 -0.42 -10.69 -7.26
CA GLU A 356 -0.53 -11.55 -8.43
C GLU A 356 -1.95 -11.52 -8.99
N PRO A 357 -2.14 -11.62 -10.31
CA PRO A 357 -3.45 -11.88 -10.88
C PRO A 357 -4.08 -13.13 -10.26
N LEU A 358 -5.36 -13.03 -9.97
CA LEU A 358 -6.18 -14.18 -9.59
C LEU A 358 -6.73 -14.77 -10.88
N ASP A 359 -6.43 -16.05 -11.13
CA ASP A 359 -7.13 -16.76 -12.20
C ASP A 359 -8.61 -16.79 -11.85
N ASN A 360 -9.45 -16.27 -12.74
CA ASN A 360 -10.87 -16.57 -12.76
C ASN A 360 -11.02 -18.06 -13.10
N ALA A 361 -10.71 -18.93 -12.16
CA ALA A 361 -11.06 -20.34 -12.23
C ALA A 361 -12.58 -20.41 -12.13
N LYS A 362 -13.25 -20.13 -13.26
CA LYS A 362 -14.54 -20.74 -13.55
C LYS A 362 -14.34 -22.22 -13.28
N ASN A 363 -14.95 -22.69 -12.20
CA ASN A 363 -15.10 -24.08 -11.77
C ASN A 363 -14.83 -25.10 -12.89
N ASN A 364 -13.56 -25.43 -13.15
CA ASN A 364 -13.19 -26.60 -13.95
C ASN A 364 -13.37 -27.80 -13.02
N SER A 365 -14.63 -28.16 -12.83
CA SER A 365 -15.09 -29.29 -12.02
C SER A 365 -14.80 -30.66 -12.67
N ASN A 366 -14.06 -30.68 -13.78
CA ASN A 366 -13.80 -31.90 -14.56
C ASN A 366 -12.36 -32.42 -14.47
N THR A 367 -11.46 -31.70 -13.80
CA THR A 367 -10.15 -32.21 -13.40
C THR A 367 -10.13 -32.20 -11.88
N GLY A 368 -9.68 -33.27 -11.23
CA GLY A 368 -9.63 -33.38 -9.75
C GLY A 368 -8.66 -32.42 -9.06
N GLU A 369 -8.47 -31.22 -9.62
CA GLU A 369 -7.63 -30.15 -9.09
C GLU A 369 -8.34 -29.41 -7.97
N ILE A 370 -7.55 -29.12 -6.94
CA ILE A 370 -7.98 -28.38 -5.74
C ILE A 370 -8.56 -27.04 -6.19
N THR A 371 -9.87 -26.84 -5.99
CA THR A 371 -10.52 -25.54 -6.16
C THR A 371 -9.80 -24.51 -5.29
N LYS A 372 -9.14 -23.52 -5.92
CA LYS A 372 -8.45 -22.43 -5.23
C LYS A 372 -9.46 -21.73 -4.30
N LYS A 373 -9.28 -21.85 -2.99
CA LYS A 373 -10.14 -21.19 -1.99
C LYS A 373 -9.65 -19.77 -1.76
N TYR A 374 -10.54 -18.78 -1.86
CA TYR A 374 -10.22 -17.38 -1.57
C TYR A 374 -10.78 -16.97 -0.21
N LYS A 375 -10.07 -16.07 0.46
CA LYS A 375 -10.54 -15.41 1.67
C LYS A 375 -10.65 -13.91 1.45
N ARG A 376 -11.68 -13.30 2.05
CA ARG A 376 -11.86 -11.84 2.07
C ARG A 376 -11.76 -11.32 3.50
N CYS A 377 -11.15 -10.15 3.64
CA CYS A 377 -11.19 -9.42 4.89
C CYS A 377 -12.53 -8.71 5.07
N VAL A 378 -13.19 -8.90 6.21
CA VAL A 378 -14.46 -8.23 6.51
C VAL A 378 -14.30 -6.72 6.77
N ARG A 379 -13.08 -6.27 7.10
CA ARG A 379 -12.80 -4.88 7.47
C ARG A 379 -12.37 -4.04 6.28
N CYS A 380 -11.37 -4.52 5.55
CA CYS A 380 -10.87 -3.81 4.37
C CYS A 380 -11.34 -4.41 3.04
N GLY A 381 -12.02 -5.55 2.98
CA GLY A 381 -12.43 -6.12 1.70
C GLY A 381 -11.31 -6.72 0.84
N SER A 382 -10.05 -6.67 1.29
CA SER A 382 -8.93 -7.31 0.58
C SER A 382 -9.13 -8.81 0.47
N VAL A 383 -8.78 -9.34 -0.70
CA VAL A 383 -8.92 -10.75 -1.08
C VAL A 383 -7.54 -11.37 -1.22
N THR A 384 -7.39 -12.59 -0.70
CA THR A 384 -6.16 -13.36 -0.86
C THR A 384 -6.46 -14.86 -0.90
N LEU A 385 -5.53 -15.64 -1.46
CA LEU A 385 -5.61 -17.10 -1.47
C LEU A 385 -5.59 -17.68 -0.04
N ALA A 386 -6.48 -18.63 0.24
CA ALA A 386 -6.56 -19.30 1.54
C ALA A 386 -5.31 -20.13 1.84
N GLY A 387 -4.71 -19.90 3.01
CA GLY A 387 -3.72 -20.81 3.61
C GLY A 387 -2.30 -20.72 3.04
N TYR A 388 -2.02 -19.84 2.07
CA TYR A 388 -0.73 -19.71 1.36
C TYR A 388 -0.12 -21.04 0.90
N ILE A 389 -0.96 -21.93 0.38
CA ILE A 389 -0.44 -23.01 -0.43
C ILE A 389 0.02 -22.35 -1.73
N ILE A 390 1.32 -22.23 -1.92
CA ILE A 390 1.91 -21.78 -3.18
C ILE A 390 1.81 -22.98 -4.13
N PRO A 391 0.99 -22.90 -5.18
CA PRO A 391 0.92 -24.00 -6.15
C PRO A 391 2.27 -24.12 -6.87
N SER A 392 2.61 -25.33 -7.34
CA SER A 392 3.96 -25.64 -7.83
C SER A 392 4.35 -24.77 -9.04
N ASP A 393 3.36 -24.43 -9.87
CA ASP A 393 3.44 -23.53 -11.02
C ASP A 393 3.80 -22.08 -10.67
N LYS A 394 3.66 -21.69 -9.40
CA LYS A 394 4.02 -20.37 -8.88
C LYS A 394 5.38 -20.34 -8.20
N THR A 395 6.19 -21.40 -8.30
CA THR A 395 7.57 -21.44 -7.80
C THR A 395 8.57 -21.26 -8.95
N VAL A 396 9.85 -21.01 -8.63
CA VAL A 396 10.90 -20.81 -9.65
C VAL A 396 11.06 -22.01 -10.57
N VAL A 397 10.89 -23.23 -10.03
CA VAL A 397 10.89 -24.50 -10.74
C VAL A 397 9.94 -25.45 -10.04
N ASP A 398 9.15 -26.23 -10.79
CA ASP A 398 8.23 -27.21 -10.20
C ASP A 398 8.97 -28.15 -9.24
N THR A 399 8.56 -28.11 -7.97
CA THR A 399 9.25 -28.84 -6.91
C THR A 399 8.32 -29.28 -5.80
N LYS A 400 8.75 -30.30 -5.05
CA LYS A 400 8.12 -30.70 -3.77
C LYS A 400 8.64 -29.89 -2.58
N ILE A 401 9.64 -29.02 -2.77
CA ILE A 401 10.21 -28.20 -1.70
C ILE A 401 9.22 -27.08 -1.34
N SER A 402 8.66 -27.14 -0.13
CA SER A 402 7.86 -26.05 0.40
C SER A 402 8.74 -24.93 0.95
N THR A 403 8.61 -23.73 0.39
CA THR A 403 9.24 -22.50 0.85
C THR A 403 8.22 -21.66 1.62
N ARG A 404 8.62 -21.14 2.79
CA ARG A 404 7.79 -20.20 3.54
C ARG A 404 8.04 -18.78 3.01
N ARG A 405 7.21 -18.34 2.06
CA ARG A 405 7.22 -16.95 1.58
C ARG A 405 6.79 -15.97 2.67
N TRP A 406 7.13 -14.70 2.48
CA TRP A 406 6.77 -13.60 3.38
C TRP A 406 5.25 -13.49 3.60
N CYS A 407 4.44 -13.85 2.60
CA CYS A 407 2.98 -13.81 2.67
C CYS A 407 2.38 -14.77 3.70
N SER A 408 3.12 -15.80 4.13
CA SER A 408 2.65 -16.83 5.08
C SER A 408 2.06 -16.28 6.39
N VAL A 409 2.48 -15.08 6.80
CA VAL A 409 2.00 -14.39 8.01
C VAL A 409 0.54 -13.99 7.93
N PHE A 410 -0.03 -13.87 6.73
CA PHE A 410 -1.36 -13.34 6.51
C PHE A 410 -2.44 -14.45 6.47
N SER A 411 -2.20 -15.62 7.08
CA SER A 411 -2.95 -16.85 6.73
C SER A 411 -4.32 -16.87 7.40
N ARG A 412 -4.39 -16.14 8.50
CA ARG A 412 -5.55 -15.88 9.34
C ARG A 412 -5.90 -14.38 9.37
N LEU A 413 -4.91 -13.52 9.21
CA LEU A 413 -5.03 -12.07 9.33
C LEU A 413 -4.70 -11.39 8.01
N CYS A 414 -5.49 -10.40 7.63
CA CYS A 414 -5.27 -9.58 6.44
C CYS A 414 -4.10 -8.60 6.65
N ILE A 415 -3.60 -7.99 5.56
CA ILE A 415 -2.67 -6.85 5.59
C ILE A 415 -3.12 -5.72 6.52
N CYS A 416 -4.43 -5.55 6.70
CA CYS A 416 -4.98 -4.55 7.61
C CYS A 416 -5.05 -5.01 9.09
N SER A 417 -4.64 -6.24 9.41
CA SER A 417 -4.86 -6.95 10.69
C SER A 417 -6.32 -7.36 10.98
N GLY A 418 -7.22 -7.25 10.01
CA GLY A 418 -8.57 -7.82 10.10
C GLY A 418 -8.58 -9.34 9.88
N MET A 419 -9.63 -10.03 10.33
CA MET A 419 -9.77 -11.46 10.09
C MET A 419 -10.10 -11.75 8.61
N LEU A 420 -9.56 -12.85 8.10
CA LEU A 420 -9.84 -13.36 6.77
C LEU A 420 -10.86 -14.50 6.83
N HIS A 421 -11.94 -14.37 6.07
CA HIS A 421 -13.04 -15.33 6.02
C HIS A 421 -13.12 -15.96 4.62
N GLU A 422 -13.39 -17.26 4.54
CA GLU A 422 -13.61 -17.94 3.26
C GLU A 422 -14.81 -17.33 2.53
N MET A 423 -14.70 -17.20 1.19
CA MET A 423 -15.67 -16.53 0.33
C MET A 423 -16.69 -17.45 -0.33
#